data_AF-A0A7Z1N2B7-F1
#
_entry.id   AF-A0A7Z1N2B7-F1
#
_cell.length_a   1.000
_cell.length_b   1.000
_cell.length_c   1.000
_cell.angle_alpha   90.00
_cell.angle_beta   90.00
_cell.angle_gamma   90.00
#
_symmetry.space_group_name_H-M   'P 1'
#
loop_
_entity.id
_entity.type
_entity.pdbx_description
1 polymer ?
#
loop_
_entity_poly.entity_id
_entity_poly.type
_entity_poly.pdbx_seq_one_letter_code
_entity_poly.pdbx_strand_id
1 'polypeptide(L)'
;MDNVDIIIGATTDIIAAEGKIVTAGGIDTHVHFINPEQAEVALESGITTHIGGGTGASEGAKATTVTPGPWHIHRMLEAAEEMPINVGFTGKGQAVNHTALIEQIHAGAIGLKVHEDWGATPSALSHALDVADEFDIQVALHADTLNEAGFMEDTMAAVKDRVLHMYHTEGAGGCHAPDLIKSAAYSNILPSSTNPTLPYTHNTVDEHLDMVMITHHLNASIPEDIAFADSRIRKETIA
;
A
#
# COMPACT_ATOMS: atom_id res chain seq x y z
N MET A 1 0.49 24.09 43.82
CA MET A 1 1.38 23.62 42.73
C MET A 1 1.59 24.80 41.83
N ASP A 2 2.83 25.13 41.53
CA ASP A 2 3.15 26.26 40.65
C ASP A 2 3.24 25.74 39.19
N ASN A 3 2.83 26.55 38.21
CA ASN A 3 2.88 26.24 36.75
C ASN A 3 2.05 25.02 36.30
N VAL A 4 0.80 24.90 36.75
CA VAL A 4 -0.12 23.84 36.30
C VAL A 4 -0.90 24.28 35.05
N ASP A 5 -0.81 23.49 33.97
CA ASP A 5 -1.56 23.65 32.71
C ASP A 5 -2.51 22.47 32.41
N ILE A 6 -2.26 21.29 32.99
CA ILE A 6 -3.17 20.12 32.96
C ILE A 6 -3.88 19.99 34.32
N ILE A 7 -5.13 20.46 34.40
CA ILE A 7 -5.91 20.49 35.64
C ILE A 7 -6.62 19.16 35.87
N ILE A 8 -6.36 18.53 37.03
CA ILE A 8 -7.08 17.33 37.48
C ILE A 8 -8.24 17.75 38.39
N GLY A 9 -9.47 17.44 37.97
CA GLY A 9 -10.70 17.77 38.69
C GLY A 9 -11.56 16.54 39.02
N ALA A 10 -12.76 16.78 39.54
CA ALA A 10 -13.69 15.71 39.96
C ALA A 10 -14.19 14.82 38.81
N THR A 11 -14.04 15.28 37.56
CA THR A 11 -14.48 14.58 36.35
C THR A 11 -13.30 14.17 35.46
N THR A 12 -12.08 14.20 35.99
CA THR A 12 -10.87 13.76 35.28
C THR A 12 -10.61 12.30 35.61
N ASP A 13 -10.61 11.44 34.59
CA ASP A 13 -10.16 10.05 34.74
C ASP A 13 -8.63 9.97 34.70
N ILE A 14 -8.06 8.91 35.28
CA ILE A 14 -6.61 8.75 35.45
C ILE A 14 -6.16 7.41 34.90
N ILE A 15 -5.21 7.46 33.95
CA ILE A 15 -4.45 6.29 33.50
C ILE A 15 -3.02 6.42 34.04
N ALA A 16 -2.61 5.42 34.83
CA ALA A 16 -1.29 5.34 35.43
C ALA A 16 -0.23 4.94 34.39
N ALA A 17 0.70 5.85 34.08
CA ALA A 17 1.77 5.65 33.10
C ALA A 17 3.18 5.58 33.72
N GLU A 18 3.29 5.51 35.04
CA GLU A 18 4.57 5.39 35.72
C GLU A 18 5.33 4.11 35.30
N GLY A 19 6.59 4.30 34.89
CA GLY A 19 7.43 3.24 34.37
C GLY A 19 6.96 2.65 33.03
N LYS A 20 6.10 3.34 32.28
CA LYS A 20 5.65 2.94 30.92
C LYS A 20 6.23 3.87 29.86
N ILE A 21 6.33 3.36 28.63
CA ILE A 21 6.56 4.16 27.43
C ILE A 21 5.20 4.32 26.75
N VAL A 22 4.83 5.57 26.44
CA VAL A 22 3.61 5.89 25.70
C VAL A 22 4.03 6.42 24.34
N THR A 23 3.41 5.90 23.28
CA THR A 23 3.64 6.31 21.89
C THR A 23 2.31 6.64 21.24
N ALA A 24 2.33 7.34 20.10
CA ALA A 24 1.17 7.42 19.25
C ALA A 24 0.86 6.02 18.67
N GLY A 25 -0.39 5.79 18.29
CA GLY A 25 -0.76 4.57 17.58
C GLY A 25 -0.09 4.50 16.20
N GLY A 26 0.24 3.28 15.78
CA GLY A 26 0.79 3.01 14.45
C GLY A 26 -0.22 3.32 13.34
N ILE A 27 0.30 3.61 12.14
CA ILE A 27 -0.47 3.83 10.92
C ILE A 27 0.07 2.88 9.87
N ASP A 28 -0.74 1.90 9.46
CA ASP A 28 -0.42 1.01 8.34
C ASP A 28 -1.14 1.52 7.09
N THR A 29 -0.36 1.83 6.05
CA THR A 29 -0.87 2.39 4.81
C THR A 29 -0.81 1.43 3.63
N HIS A 30 -0.57 0.14 3.84
CA HIS A 30 -0.58 -0.89 2.78
C HIS A 30 -1.52 -2.05 3.16
N VAL A 31 -2.74 -1.71 3.54
CA VAL A 31 -3.71 -2.71 4.02
C VAL A 31 -4.54 -3.27 2.87
N HIS A 32 -4.48 -4.59 2.69
CA HIS A 32 -5.46 -5.31 1.90
C HIS A 32 -6.62 -5.71 2.82
N PHE A 33 -7.82 -5.16 2.60
CA PHE A 33 -9.02 -5.50 3.38
C PHE A 33 -9.61 -6.83 2.90
N ILE A 34 -8.95 -7.93 3.29
CA ILE A 34 -9.29 -9.31 2.90
C ILE A 34 -10.24 -9.93 3.93
N ASN A 35 -10.04 -9.64 5.20
CA ASN A 35 -10.92 -10.08 6.30
C ASN A 35 -11.05 -8.98 7.37
N PRO A 36 -12.17 -8.92 8.10
CA PRO A 36 -12.38 -7.91 9.15
C PRO A 36 -11.49 -8.12 10.39
N GLU A 37 -11.09 -9.36 10.68
CA GLU A 37 -10.25 -9.68 11.85
C GLU A 37 -8.87 -9.00 11.81
N GLN A 38 -8.40 -8.58 10.63
CA GLN A 38 -7.18 -7.76 10.48
C GLN A 38 -7.19 -6.50 11.35
N ALA A 39 -8.36 -5.89 11.59
CA ALA A 39 -8.45 -4.68 12.41
C ALA A 39 -8.14 -4.95 13.89
N GLU A 40 -8.60 -6.08 14.42
CA GLU A 40 -8.33 -6.50 15.80
C GLU A 40 -6.85 -6.83 15.98
N VAL A 41 -6.30 -7.64 15.08
CA VAL A 41 -4.87 -8.02 15.09
C VAL A 41 -3.96 -6.78 15.03
N ALA A 42 -4.32 -5.81 14.20
CA ALA A 42 -3.58 -4.56 14.10
C ALA A 42 -3.65 -3.74 15.39
N LEU A 43 -4.84 -3.60 15.99
CA LEU A 43 -5.01 -2.87 17.23
C LEU A 43 -4.23 -3.50 18.38
N GLU A 44 -4.24 -4.83 18.48
CA GLU A 44 -3.44 -5.59 19.45
C GLU A 44 -1.93 -5.37 19.27
N SER A 45 -1.48 -5.12 18.03
CA SER A 45 -0.09 -4.76 17.71
C SER A 45 0.26 -3.28 17.96
N GLY A 46 -0.72 -2.46 18.32
CA GLY A 46 -0.55 -1.02 18.56
C GLY A 46 -0.80 -0.13 17.33
N ILE A 47 -1.34 -0.68 16.23
CA ILE A 47 -1.77 0.08 15.05
C ILE A 47 -3.20 0.56 15.26
N THR A 48 -3.43 1.87 15.11
CA THR A 48 -4.76 2.47 15.34
C THR A 48 -5.38 3.03 14.06
N THR A 49 -4.67 2.97 12.93
CA THR A 49 -5.15 3.48 11.64
C THR A 49 -4.74 2.56 10.50
N HIS A 50 -5.70 2.17 9.68
CA HIS A 50 -5.51 1.41 8.44
C HIS A 50 -5.83 2.28 7.23
N ILE A 51 -4.93 2.30 6.25
CA ILE A 51 -5.17 2.87 4.92
C ILE A 51 -4.85 1.81 3.87
N GLY A 52 -5.77 1.62 2.93
CA GLY A 52 -5.62 0.65 1.86
C GLY A 52 -6.94 0.34 1.17
N GLY A 53 -7.12 -0.85 0.60
CA GLY A 53 -8.33 -1.16 -0.16
C GLY A 53 -8.65 -2.64 -0.19
N GLY A 54 -9.90 -2.96 -0.51
CA GLY A 54 -10.38 -4.34 -0.61
C GLY A 54 -11.89 -4.44 -0.48
N THR A 55 -12.40 -5.65 -0.72
CA THR A 55 -13.84 -5.97 -0.70
C THR A 55 -14.11 -7.31 -0.02
N GLY A 56 -13.22 -7.72 0.90
CA GLY A 56 -13.16 -9.08 1.44
C GLY A 56 -12.28 -10.00 0.60
N ALA A 57 -12.48 -11.33 0.70
CA ALA A 57 -11.61 -12.35 0.10
C ALA A 57 -11.78 -12.54 -1.43
N SER A 58 -11.98 -11.46 -2.19
CA SER A 58 -12.01 -11.49 -3.66
C SER A 58 -10.60 -11.59 -4.25
N GLU A 59 -10.45 -12.12 -5.46
CA GLU A 59 -9.14 -12.15 -6.15
C GLU A 59 -8.52 -10.75 -6.27
N GLY A 60 -9.32 -9.74 -6.59
CA GLY A 60 -8.85 -8.36 -6.69
C GLY A 60 -8.32 -7.80 -5.37
N ALA A 61 -8.97 -8.10 -4.24
CA ALA A 61 -8.54 -7.63 -2.93
C ALA A 61 -7.34 -8.42 -2.37
N LYS A 62 -7.26 -9.72 -2.67
CA LYS A 62 -6.08 -10.54 -2.35
C LYS A 62 -4.83 -10.07 -3.09
N ALA A 63 -5.00 -9.55 -4.30
CA ALA A 63 -3.90 -9.05 -5.13
C ALA A 63 -3.60 -7.56 -4.93
N THR A 64 -4.62 -6.71 -4.71
CA THR A 64 -4.47 -5.26 -4.80
C THR A 64 -5.20 -4.51 -3.68
N THR A 65 -4.62 -3.43 -3.17
CA THR A 65 -5.24 -2.49 -2.22
C THR A 65 -6.26 -1.58 -2.91
N VAL A 66 -7.31 -2.17 -3.48
CA VAL A 66 -8.32 -1.45 -4.27
C VAL A 66 -9.73 -1.78 -3.76
N THR A 67 -10.48 -0.73 -3.44
CA THR A 67 -11.93 -0.78 -3.23
C THR A 67 -12.62 -0.21 -4.49
N PRO A 68 -13.03 -1.05 -5.47
CA PRO A 68 -13.35 -0.58 -6.81
C PRO A 68 -14.76 0.00 -6.91
N GLY A 69 -14.87 1.28 -7.24
CA GLY A 69 -16.14 1.90 -7.61
C GLY A 69 -17.04 2.31 -6.43
N PRO A 70 -18.03 3.21 -6.66
CA PRO A 70 -18.83 3.81 -5.59
C PRO A 70 -19.57 2.81 -4.71
N TRP A 71 -20.12 1.75 -5.29
CA TRP A 71 -20.89 0.76 -4.52
C TRP A 71 -20.04 0.06 -3.47
N HIS A 72 -18.84 -0.41 -3.84
CA HIS A 72 -17.95 -1.08 -2.90
C HIS A 72 -17.40 -0.11 -1.84
N ILE A 73 -17.07 1.13 -2.23
CA ILE A 73 -16.61 2.15 -1.29
C ILE A 73 -17.67 2.41 -0.22
N HIS A 74 -18.94 2.61 -0.60
CA HIS A 74 -20.01 2.80 0.37
C HIS A 74 -20.20 1.58 1.30
N ARG A 75 -20.15 0.35 0.76
CA ARG A 75 -20.29 -0.86 1.59
C ARG A 75 -19.13 -1.02 2.57
N MET A 76 -17.91 -0.69 2.16
CA MET A 76 -16.73 -0.76 3.03
C MET A 76 -16.74 0.35 4.08
N LEU A 77 -17.23 1.55 3.76
CA LEU A 77 -17.46 2.62 4.74
C LEU A 77 -18.52 2.22 5.78
N GLU A 78 -19.63 1.63 5.36
CA GLU A 78 -20.63 1.09 6.29
C GLU A 78 -20.04 0.01 7.22
N ALA A 79 -19.16 -0.85 6.69
CA ALA A 79 -18.49 -1.87 7.50
C ALA A 79 -17.43 -1.29 8.46
N ALA A 80 -16.78 -0.19 8.08
CA ALA A 80 -15.76 0.46 8.89
C ALA A 80 -16.32 1.08 10.19
N GLU A 81 -17.63 1.40 10.25
CA GLU A 81 -18.30 1.93 11.44
C GLU A 81 -18.23 0.98 12.65
N GLU A 82 -18.06 -0.33 12.43
CA GLU A 82 -17.91 -1.32 13.50
C GLU A 82 -16.45 -1.63 13.84
N MET A 83 -15.47 -1.05 13.13
CA MET A 83 -14.06 -1.31 13.36
C MET A 83 -13.49 -0.42 14.49
N PRO A 84 -12.70 -0.97 15.43
CA PRO A 84 -12.14 -0.22 16.55
C PRO A 84 -10.88 0.60 16.17
N ILE A 85 -10.74 0.99 14.89
CA ILE A 85 -9.59 1.70 14.33
C ILE A 85 -10.05 2.75 13.32
N ASN A 86 -9.21 3.74 13.04
CA ASN A 86 -9.45 4.66 11.93
C ASN A 86 -9.21 3.94 10.59
N VAL A 87 -10.03 4.24 9.58
CA VAL A 87 -9.94 3.60 8.26
C VAL A 87 -9.99 4.61 7.13
N GLY A 88 -9.11 4.44 6.14
CA GLY A 88 -9.14 5.16 4.87
C GLY A 88 -9.06 4.21 3.68
N PHE A 89 -9.97 4.35 2.71
CA PHE A 89 -10.03 3.46 1.55
C PHE A 89 -9.39 4.06 0.30
N THR A 90 -8.67 3.24 -0.47
CA THR A 90 -8.10 3.58 -1.78
C THR A 90 -8.93 2.97 -2.91
N GLY A 91 -9.26 3.79 -3.90
CA GLY A 91 -9.94 3.38 -5.13
C GLY A 91 -9.00 2.78 -6.17
N LYS A 92 -9.55 2.35 -7.30
CA LYS A 92 -8.79 1.87 -8.46
C LYS A 92 -8.25 3.03 -9.27
N GLY A 93 -6.93 3.12 -9.43
CA GLY A 93 -6.26 4.20 -10.18
C GLY A 93 -6.22 4.01 -11.70
N GLN A 94 -6.57 2.83 -12.22
CA GLN A 94 -6.52 2.55 -13.65
C GLN A 94 -7.85 2.90 -14.32
N ALA A 95 -7.82 3.98 -15.10
CA ALA A 95 -8.88 4.30 -16.04
C ALA A 95 -8.30 5.08 -17.23
N VAL A 96 -8.98 4.97 -18.38
CA VAL A 96 -8.69 5.80 -19.57
C VAL A 96 -9.46 7.13 -19.56
N ASN A 97 -10.39 7.30 -18.62
CA ASN A 97 -11.14 8.54 -18.44
C ASN A 97 -11.05 8.99 -16.97
N HIS A 98 -11.00 10.31 -16.75
CA HIS A 98 -10.94 10.86 -15.39
C HIS A 98 -12.26 10.64 -14.63
N THR A 99 -13.40 10.59 -15.34
CA THR A 99 -14.72 10.44 -14.73
C THR A 99 -14.82 9.21 -13.82
N ALA A 100 -14.27 8.07 -14.25
CA ALA A 100 -14.27 6.82 -13.47
C ALA A 100 -13.35 6.88 -12.23
N LEU A 101 -12.33 7.74 -12.24
CA LEU A 101 -11.48 7.99 -11.07
C LEU A 101 -12.20 8.93 -10.09
N ILE A 102 -12.78 10.01 -10.61
CA ILE A 102 -13.47 11.04 -9.85
C ILE A 102 -14.69 10.49 -9.11
N GLU A 103 -15.47 9.58 -9.71
CA GLU A 103 -16.64 8.99 -9.04
C GLU A 103 -16.24 8.21 -7.77
N GLN A 104 -15.05 7.59 -7.75
CA GLN A 104 -14.55 6.85 -6.59
C GLN A 104 -14.15 7.80 -5.45
N ILE A 105 -13.54 8.94 -5.80
CA ILE A 105 -13.18 9.98 -4.84
C ILE A 105 -14.44 10.58 -4.21
N HIS A 106 -15.44 10.92 -5.05
CA HIS A 106 -16.73 11.41 -4.55
C HIS A 106 -17.48 10.39 -3.68
N ALA A 107 -17.26 9.09 -3.88
CA ALA A 107 -17.83 8.04 -3.04
C ALA A 107 -17.11 7.89 -1.68
N GLY A 108 -15.93 8.49 -1.51
CA GLY A 108 -15.18 8.50 -0.24
C GLY A 108 -13.78 7.87 -0.29
N ALA A 109 -13.25 7.55 -1.47
CA ALA A 109 -11.83 7.14 -1.57
C ALA A 109 -10.90 8.32 -1.23
N ILE A 110 -9.92 8.08 -0.36
CA ILE A 110 -8.92 9.08 0.07
C ILE A 110 -7.63 9.04 -0.77
N GLY A 111 -7.57 8.11 -1.71
CA GLY A 111 -6.42 7.87 -2.57
C GLY A 111 -6.75 6.87 -3.67
N LEU A 112 -5.84 6.71 -4.63
CA LEU A 112 -5.95 5.75 -5.71
C LEU A 112 -4.75 4.80 -5.70
N LYS A 113 -5.00 3.50 -5.88
CA LYS A 113 -3.93 2.51 -6.09
C LYS A 113 -3.79 2.21 -7.58
N VAL A 114 -2.59 2.45 -8.11
CA VAL A 114 -2.14 1.91 -9.39
C VAL A 114 -1.31 0.65 -9.10
N HIS A 115 -1.60 -0.42 -9.83
CA HIS A 115 -1.14 -1.79 -9.63
C HIS A 115 -0.98 -2.48 -10.98
N GLU A 116 0.08 -3.28 -11.15
CA GLU A 116 0.39 -3.95 -12.41
C GLU A 116 -0.67 -4.96 -12.86
N ASP A 117 -1.29 -5.69 -11.92
CA ASP A 117 -2.40 -6.63 -12.16
C ASP A 117 -3.62 -6.00 -12.84
N TRP A 118 -3.77 -4.68 -12.75
CA TRP A 118 -4.80 -3.91 -13.45
C TRP A 118 -4.24 -3.08 -14.62
N GLY A 119 -2.92 -3.16 -14.88
CA GLY A 119 -2.17 -2.39 -15.86
C GLY A 119 -1.56 -1.11 -15.27
N ALA A 120 -0.32 -1.18 -14.79
CA ALA A 120 0.44 -0.03 -14.28
C ALA A 120 1.18 0.72 -15.40
N THR A 121 0.47 1.05 -16.47
CA THR A 121 1.05 1.72 -17.64
C THR A 121 1.32 3.21 -17.38
N PRO A 122 2.26 3.85 -18.12
CA PRO A 122 2.46 5.30 -18.09
C PRO A 122 1.17 6.11 -18.28
N SER A 123 0.26 5.64 -19.13
CA SER A 123 -1.03 6.28 -19.39
C SER A 123 -1.94 6.24 -18.16
N ALA A 124 -2.14 5.05 -17.57
CA ALA A 124 -2.97 4.88 -16.39
C ALA A 124 -2.42 5.68 -15.20
N LEU A 125 -1.11 5.66 -14.99
CA LEU A 125 -0.45 6.42 -13.94
C LEU A 125 -0.61 7.92 -14.14
N SER A 126 -0.46 8.43 -15.37
CA SER A 126 -0.63 9.87 -15.62
C SER A 126 -2.07 10.32 -15.36
N HIS A 127 -3.08 9.55 -15.76
CA HIS A 127 -4.48 9.88 -15.48
C HIS A 127 -4.79 9.88 -13.97
N ALA A 128 -4.25 8.90 -13.23
CA ALA A 128 -4.39 8.86 -11.77
C ALA A 128 -3.78 10.09 -11.09
N LEU A 129 -2.57 10.47 -11.52
CA LEU A 129 -1.85 11.62 -10.97
C LEU A 129 -2.51 12.96 -11.35
N ASP A 130 -3.05 13.09 -12.57
CA ASP A 130 -3.80 14.29 -12.98
C ASP A 130 -5.02 14.52 -12.07
N VAL A 131 -5.77 13.45 -11.76
CA VAL A 131 -6.92 13.52 -10.85
C VAL A 131 -6.47 13.74 -9.41
N ALA A 132 -5.34 13.17 -9.00
CA ALA A 132 -4.81 13.36 -7.66
C ALA A 132 -4.45 14.82 -7.36
N ASP A 133 -3.81 15.50 -8.32
CA ASP A 133 -3.51 16.94 -8.23
C ASP A 133 -4.78 17.80 -8.17
N GLU A 134 -5.86 17.40 -8.86
CA GLU A 134 -7.13 18.14 -8.87
C GLU A 134 -7.92 17.99 -7.55
N PHE A 135 -7.87 16.81 -6.93
CA PHE A 135 -8.71 16.47 -5.77
C PHE A 135 -7.95 16.40 -4.43
N ASP A 136 -6.64 16.67 -4.43
CA ASP A 136 -5.78 16.63 -3.25
C ASP A 136 -5.83 15.27 -2.52
N ILE A 137 -5.60 14.20 -3.29
CA ILE A 137 -5.51 12.83 -2.79
C ILE A 137 -4.14 12.21 -3.11
N GLN A 138 -3.78 11.13 -2.43
CA GLN A 138 -2.54 10.41 -2.71
C GLN A 138 -2.72 9.35 -3.81
N VAL A 139 -1.67 9.09 -4.59
CA VAL A 139 -1.56 7.91 -5.45
C VAL A 139 -0.53 6.96 -4.88
N ALA A 140 -0.92 5.71 -4.64
CA ALA A 140 -0.03 4.61 -4.32
C ALA A 140 0.28 3.81 -5.58
N LEU A 141 1.55 3.43 -5.78
CA LEU A 141 1.98 2.67 -6.95
C LEU A 141 2.64 1.34 -6.57
N HIS A 142 2.15 0.29 -7.22
CA HIS A 142 2.86 -0.95 -7.52
C HIS A 142 3.04 -0.98 -9.05
N ALA A 143 4.24 -0.69 -9.54
CA ALA A 143 4.46 -0.51 -10.98
C ALA A 143 4.75 -1.83 -11.71
N ASP A 144 5.12 -1.72 -12.97
CA ASP A 144 5.22 -2.81 -13.93
C ASP A 144 6.48 -3.67 -13.71
N THR A 145 6.34 -4.80 -13.01
CA THR A 145 7.45 -5.74 -12.77
C THR A 145 8.02 -6.27 -14.08
N LEU A 146 7.16 -6.48 -15.06
CA LEU A 146 7.49 -7.09 -16.34
C LEU A 146 8.26 -6.16 -17.27
N ASN A 147 8.30 -4.87 -16.96
CA ASN A 147 8.77 -3.83 -17.86
C ASN A 147 8.03 -3.88 -19.21
N GLU A 148 6.75 -4.25 -19.21
CA GLU A 148 5.94 -4.42 -20.41
C GLU A 148 5.72 -3.08 -21.14
N ALA A 149 5.39 -2.03 -20.39
CA ALA A 149 5.11 -0.71 -20.91
C ALA A 149 6.32 0.24 -20.91
N GLY A 150 7.49 -0.24 -20.46
CA GLY A 150 8.73 0.52 -20.31
C GLY A 150 9.50 0.10 -19.06
N PHE A 151 10.70 0.66 -18.87
CA PHE A 151 11.52 0.46 -17.68
C PHE A 151 11.16 1.49 -16.59
N MET A 152 11.83 1.41 -15.44
CA MET A 152 11.58 2.30 -14.29
C MET A 152 11.65 3.79 -14.67
N GLU A 153 12.62 4.16 -15.49
CA GLU A 153 12.80 5.49 -16.07
C GLU A 153 11.60 5.97 -16.90
N ASP A 154 10.92 5.09 -17.63
CA ASP A 154 9.71 5.43 -18.38
C ASP A 154 8.54 5.71 -17.43
N THR A 155 8.42 4.91 -16.37
CA THR A 155 7.44 5.16 -15.29
C THR A 155 7.74 6.48 -14.57
N MET A 156 9.01 6.78 -14.27
CA MET A 156 9.40 8.07 -13.66
C MET A 156 9.20 9.25 -14.61
N ALA A 157 9.39 9.07 -15.91
CA ALA A 157 9.03 10.08 -16.90
C ALA A 157 7.51 10.34 -16.93
N ALA A 158 6.68 9.33 -16.67
CA ALA A 158 5.24 9.49 -16.52
C ALA A 158 4.85 10.20 -15.21
N VAL A 159 5.55 9.92 -14.11
CA VAL A 159 5.35 10.62 -12.82
C VAL A 159 5.68 12.11 -12.94
N LYS A 160 6.76 12.45 -13.66
CA LYS A 160 7.33 13.81 -13.72
C LYS A 160 7.71 14.29 -12.31
N ASP A 161 7.37 15.52 -11.95
CA ASP A 161 7.67 16.12 -10.63
C ASP A 161 6.53 15.96 -9.62
N ARG A 162 5.52 15.13 -9.91
CA ARG A 162 4.32 14.96 -9.06
C ARG A 162 4.57 14.02 -7.89
N VAL A 163 3.87 14.26 -6.78
CA VAL A 163 4.01 13.43 -5.57
C VAL A 163 3.44 12.05 -5.81
N LEU A 164 4.19 11.02 -5.42
CA LEU A 164 3.76 9.63 -5.53
C LEU A 164 4.23 8.81 -4.34
N HIS A 165 3.34 7.99 -3.78
CA HIS A 165 3.72 6.96 -2.81
C HIS A 165 4.12 5.67 -3.52
N MET A 166 5.40 5.32 -3.47
CA MET A 166 5.90 4.04 -3.99
C MET A 166 5.80 2.97 -2.92
N TYR A 167 4.97 1.95 -3.15
CA TYR A 167 4.87 0.80 -2.27
C TYR A 167 6.06 -0.16 -2.46
N HIS A 168 6.41 -0.89 -1.39
CA HIS A 168 7.47 -1.92 -1.33
C HIS A 168 8.64 -1.61 -2.26
N THR A 169 9.26 -0.44 -2.02
CA THR A 169 10.21 0.22 -2.93
C THR A 169 11.46 -0.62 -3.24
N GLU A 170 11.79 -1.57 -2.36
CA GLU A 170 12.85 -2.55 -2.59
C GLU A 170 12.55 -3.49 -3.79
N GLY A 171 11.28 -3.82 -4.03
CA GLY A 171 10.80 -4.49 -5.24
C GLY A 171 10.43 -5.98 -5.10
N ALA A 172 10.71 -6.67 -4.00
CA ALA A 172 10.27 -8.06 -3.80
C ALA A 172 8.72 -8.16 -3.77
N GLY A 173 8.08 -7.17 -3.14
CA GLY A 173 6.62 -7.01 -3.15
C GLY A 173 6.04 -6.76 -4.55
N GLY A 174 6.87 -6.45 -5.55
CA GLY A 174 6.51 -6.20 -6.94
C GLY A 174 6.94 -4.82 -7.41
N CYS A 175 6.96 -4.62 -8.74
CA CYS A 175 7.44 -3.49 -9.55
C CYS A 175 8.77 -3.75 -10.29
N HIS A 176 9.15 -2.83 -11.17
CA HIS A 176 10.27 -2.89 -12.13
C HIS A 176 11.46 -3.70 -11.64
N ALA A 177 11.66 -4.87 -12.25
CA ALA A 177 12.82 -5.71 -11.99
C ALA A 177 14.02 -5.26 -12.86
N PRO A 178 15.23 -5.11 -12.29
CA PRO A 178 15.59 -5.32 -10.88
C PRO A 178 15.71 -4.01 -10.06
N ASP A 179 15.38 -2.86 -10.62
CA ASP A 179 15.98 -1.58 -10.20
C ASP A 179 15.00 -0.51 -9.72
N LEU A 180 13.77 -0.90 -9.36
CA LEU A 180 12.80 -0.03 -8.70
C LEU A 180 13.41 0.76 -7.54
N ILE A 181 14.28 0.15 -6.72
CA ILE A 181 14.84 0.77 -5.50
C ILE A 181 15.49 2.15 -5.76
N LYS A 182 15.91 2.42 -7.01
CA LYS A 182 16.41 3.74 -7.44
C LYS A 182 15.35 4.85 -7.32
N SER A 183 14.06 4.54 -7.33
CA SER A 183 12.97 5.51 -7.19
C SER A 183 13.02 6.25 -5.84
N ALA A 184 13.62 5.65 -4.80
CA ALA A 184 13.83 6.30 -3.51
C ALA A 184 14.77 7.52 -3.57
N ALA A 185 15.52 7.69 -4.66
CA ALA A 185 16.40 8.86 -4.86
C ALA A 185 15.67 10.11 -5.38
N TYR A 186 14.41 10.00 -5.80
CA TYR A 186 13.63 11.10 -6.35
C TYR A 186 12.91 11.87 -5.23
N SER A 187 12.99 13.20 -5.25
CA SER A 187 12.47 14.06 -4.16
C SER A 187 10.95 14.08 -4.03
N ASN A 188 10.25 13.72 -5.10
CA ASN A 188 8.79 13.66 -5.17
C ASN A 188 8.23 12.26 -4.86
N ILE A 189 9.10 11.28 -4.61
CA ILE A 189 8.69 9.92 -4.24
C ILE A 189 8.67 9.79 -2.71
N LEU A 190 7.57 9.26 -2.19
CA LEU A 190 7.43 8.83 -0.80
C LEU A 190 7.60 7.31 -0.76
N PRO A 191 8.82 6.78 -0.53
CA PRO A 191 9.06 5.35 -0.55
C PRO A 191 8.60 4.68 0.74
N SER A 192 7.91 3.55 0.64
CA SER A 192 7.69 2.64 1.77
C SER A 192 8.20 1.24 1.48
N SER A 193 8.48 0.50 2.56
CA SER A 193 8.72 -0.94 2.53
C SER A 193 7.50 -1.69 3.04
N THR A 194 7.35 -2.94 2.65
CA THR A 194 6.48 -3.90 3.34
C THR A 194 7.29 -4.75 4.29
N ASN A 195 6.63 -5.37 5.27
CA ASN A 195 7.31 -6.01 6.39
C ASN A 195 8.01 -7.37 6.12
N PRO A 196 7.69 -8.19 5.10
CA PRO A 196 8.27 -9.53 5.02
C PRO A 196 9.79 -9.53 4.77
N THR A 197 10.31 -8.50 4.12
CA THR A 197 11.75 -8.32 3.87
C THR A 197 12.50 -7.67 5.04
N LEU A 198 11.82 -7.37 6.16
CA LEU A 198 12.35 -6.58 7.27
C LEU A 198 12.50 -7.40 8.58
N PRO A 199 13.71 -7.55 9.12
CA PRO A 199 15.01 -7.31 8.49
C PRO A 199 15.38 -8.45 7.52
N TYR A 200 16.48 -8.27 6.78
CA TYR A 200 17.10 -9.39 6.08
C TYR A 200 17.60 -10.47 7.07
N THR A 201 17.15 -11.71 6.88
CA THR A 201 17.52 -12.86 7.71
C THR A 201 17.99 -14.06 6.87
N HIS A 202 18.46 -15.11 7.56
CA HIS A 202 18.84 -16.38 6.93
C HIS A 202 17.72 -16.98 6.05
N ASN A 203 16.46 -16.85 6.46
CA ASN A 203 15.34 -17.51 5.79
C ASN A 203 14.63 -16.61 4.76
N THR A 204 14.95 -15.32 4.71
CA THR A 204 14.16 -14.33 3.94
C THR A 204 14.11 -14.69 2.45
N VAL A 205 15.24 -15.03 1.83
CA VAL A 205 15.28 -15.33 0.38
C VAL A 205 14.53 -16.60 0.05
N ASP A 206 14.78 -17.69 0.79
CA ASP A 206 14.14 -18.99 0.55
C ASP A 206 12.62 -18.92 0.75
N GLU A 207 12.17 -18.23 1.80
CA GLU A 207 10.74 -17.97 2.06
C GLU A 207 10.09 -17.18 0.92
N HIS A 208 10.74 -16.11 0.46
CA HIS A 208 10.16 -15.23 -0.56
C HIS A 208 10.13 -15.86 -1.95
N LEU A 209 11.14 -16.68 -2.28
CA LEU A 209 11.14 -17.43 -3.53
C LEU A 209 9.97 -18.42 -3.58
N ASP A 210 9.73 -19.20 -2.53
CA ASP A 210 8.60 -20.13 -2.53
C ASP A 210 7.25 -19.38 -2.50
N MET A 211 7.18 -18.27 -1.74
CA MET A 211 6.00 -17.40 -1.68
C MET A 211 5.62 -16.87 -3.07
N VAL A 212 6.57 -16.28 -3.82
CA VAL A 212 6.26 -15.73 -5.16
C VAL A 212 5.83 -16.83 -6.12
N MET A 213 6.45 -18.02 -6.03
CA MET A 213 6.10 -19.17 -6.86
C MET A 213 4.67 -19.64 -6.60
N ILE A 214 4.26 -19.72 -5.33
CA ILE A 214 2.89 -20.10 -4.95
C ILE A 214 1.89 -19.03 -5.37
N THR A 215 2.14 -17.76 -5.04
CA THR A 215 1.18 -16.67 -5.28
C THR A 215 0.91 -16.46 -6.78
N HIS A 216 1.92 -16.63 -7.63
CA HIS A 216 1.80 -16.47 -9.08
C HIS A 216 1.58 -17.80 -9.82
N HIS A 217 1.37 -18.90 -9.10
CA HIS A 217 1.15 -20.24 -9.66
C HIS A 217 2.25 -20.68 -10.64
N LEU A 218 3.50 -20.32 -10.33
CA LEU A 218 4.68 -20.62 -11.14
C LEU A 218 5.10 -22.08 -10.95
N ASN A 219 5.78 -22.62 -11.96
CA ASN A 219 6.24 -24.01 -11.97
C ASN A 219 7.77 -24.06 -12.00
N ALA A 220 8.36 -24.67 -10.97
CA ALA A 220 9.83 -24.83 -10.89
C ALA A 220 10.45 -25.68 -12.01
N SER A 221 9.63 -26.38 -12.80
CA SER A 221 10.07 -27.12 -13.99
C SER A 221 10.15 -26.25 -15.26
N ILE A 222 9.65 -25.01 -15.21
CA ILE A 222 9.65 -24.06 -16.34
C ILE A 222 10.79 -23.04 -16.10
N PRO A 223 11.81 -22.98 -16.97
CA PRO A 223 12.93 -22.05 -16.79
C PRO A 223 12.53 -20.57 -16.74
N GLU A 224 11.53 -20.18 -17.52
CA GLU A 224 11.02 -18.81 -17.58
C GLU A 224 10.36 -18.37 -16.27
N ASP A 225 9.66 -19.29 -15.59
CA ASP A 225 9.01 -19.06 -14.31
C ASP A 225 10.05 -18.83 -13.20
N ILE A 226 11.12 -19.64 -13.19
CA ILE A 226 12.26 -19.44 -12.28
C ILE A 226 12.96 -18.11 -12.57
N ALA A 227 13.19 -17.79 -13.85
CA ALA A 227 13.82 -16.53 -14.24
C ALA A 227 12.99 -15.31 -13.78
N PHE A 228 11.66 -15.39 -13.84
CA PHE A 228 10.79 -14.35 -13.30
C PHE A 228 10.91 -14.24 -11.77
N ALA A 229 10.84 -15.35 -11.05
CA ALA A 229 10.97 -15.36 -9.58
C ALA A 229 12.32 -14.79 -9.12
N ASP A 230 13.42 -15.23 -9.73
CA ASP A 230 14.79 -14.75 -9.46
C ASP A 230 14.95 -13.26 -9.81
N SER A 231 14.26 -12.79 -10.85
CA SER A 231 14.30 -11.37 -11.23
C SER A 231 13.69 -10.46 -10.17
N ARG A 232 12.70 -10.98 -9.40
CA ARG A 232 11.93 -10.23 -8.39
C ARG A 232 12.51 -10.38 -6.99
N ILE A 233 12.90 -11.59 -6.58
CA ILE A 233 13.41 -11.88 -5.23
C ILE A 233 14.94 -11.83 -5.24
N ARG A 234 15.50 -10.69 -4.82
CA ARG A 234 16.94 -10.42 -4.92
C ARG A 234 17.52 -10.14 -3.55
N LYS A 235 18.56 -10.90 -3.19
CA LYS A 235 19.28 -10.69 -1.93
C LYS A 235 19.89 -9.28 -1.85
N GLU A 236 20.35 -8.76 -2.99
CA GLU A 236 21.08 -7.50 -3.10
C GLU A 236 20.19 -6.27 -2.84
N THR A 237 18.89 -6.36 -3.14
CA THR A 237 17.95 -5.26 -2.85
C THR A 237 17.33 -5.39 -1.47
N ILE A 238 17.18 -6.61 -0.95
CA ILE A 238 16.64 -6.89 0.40
C ILE A 238 17.63 -6.54 1.52
N ALA A 239 18.94 -6.75 1.32
CA ALA A 239 19.98 -6.59 2.35
C ALA A 239 20.43 -5.14 2.55
#